data_AF-A0A1I7AD75-F1
#
_entry.id   AF-A0A1I7AD75-F1
#
_cell.length_a   1.000
_cell.length_b   1.000
_cell.length_c   1.000
_cell.angle_alpha   90.00
_cell.angle_beta   90.00
_cell.angle_gamma   90.00
#
_symmetry.space_group_name_H-M   'P 1'
#
loop_
_entity.id
_entity.type
_entity.pdbx_description
1 polymer ?
#
loop_
_entity_poly.entity_id
_entity_poly.type
_entity_poly.pdbx_seq_one_letter_code
_entity_poly.pdbx_strand_id
1 'polypeptide(L)'
;MEGMALDRAARLDAAVERDGPTCIWCGRALTEQVPATTEHVVPRVKGGPSWLENEVAACGRCNGERGHTAPVEWLEECLRRGWPADEARLARVLADLAAAIAVRGGQRKARPYLESQLRRLRRRGALAA
;
A
#
# COMPACT_ATOMS: atom_id res chain seq x y z
N MET A 1 8.81 11.37 26.68
CA MET A 1 9.58 10.24 26.11
C MET A 1 9.39 10.32 24.61
N GLU A 2 10.38 10.88 23.93
CA GLU A 2 10.33 11.25 22.52
C GLU A 2 10.14 9.99 21.66
N GLY A 3 9.02 9.91 20.95
CA GLY A 3 8.68 8.77 20.11
C GLY A 3 9.67 8.66 18.97
N MET A 4 10.59 7.70 19.05
CA MET A 4 11.48 7.36 17.96
C MET A 4 10.61 6.91 16.78
N ALA A 5 10.55 7.73 15.74
CA ALA A 5 9.88 7.35 14.51
C ALA A 5 10.50 6.03 14.03
N LEU A 6 9.67 5.00 13.88
CA LEU A 6 10.10 3.70 13.39
C LEU A 6 10.95 3.90 12.13
N ASP A 7 12.11 3.24 12.05
CA ASP A 7 12.90 3.25 10.82
C ASP A 7 12.19 2.44 9.71
N ARG A 8 12.78 2.42 8.51
CA ARG A 8 12.16 1.71 7.36
C ARG A 8 12.04 0.20 7.60
N ALA A 9 13.01 -0.42 8.27
CA ALA A 9 13.00 -1.85 8.52
C ALA A 9 11.91 -2.19 9.54
N ALA A 10 11.87 -1.46 10.66
CA ALA A 10 10.84 -1.63 11.68
C ALA A 10 9.42 -1.42 11.15
N ARG A 11 9.21 -0.48 10.21
CA ARG A 11 7.90 -0.32 9.56
C ARG A 11 7.56 -1.47 8.61
N LEU A 12 8.55 -2.04 7.92
CA LEU A 12 8.33 -3.21 7.08
C LEU A 12 7.92 -4.41 7.94
N ASP A 13 8.62 -4.64 9.05
CA ASP A 13 8.29 -5.72 9.98
C ASP A 13 6.88 -5.55 10.54
N ALA A 14 6.54 -4.33 10.99
CA ALA A 14 5.19 -4.02 11.46
C ALA A 14 4.12 -4.20 10.36
N ALA A 15 4.43 -3.89 9.10
CA ALA A 15 3.50 -4.12 7.99
C ALA A 15 3.32 -5.61 7.70
N VAL A 16 4.38 -6.42 7.78
CA VAL A 16 4.33 -7.88 7.65
C VAL A 16 3.55 -8.51 8.80
N GLU A 17 3.73 -8.04 10.04
CA GLU A 17 2.98 -8.52 11.20
C GLU A 17 1.48 -8.17 11.08
N ARG A 18 1.17 -6.93 10.68
CA ARG A 18 -0.21 -6.46 10.49
C ARG A 18 -0.96 -7.23 9.40
N ASP A 19 -0.31 -7.42 8.26
CA ASP A 19 -0.98 -7.87 7.05
C ASP A 19 -0.75 -9.36 6.75
N GLY A 20 0.29 -9.96 7.35
CA GLY A 20 0.79 -11.29 7.06
C GLY A 20 1.94 -11.31 6.05
N PRO A 21 2.75 -12.38 6.02
CA PRO A 21 3.95 -12.50 5.19
C PRO A 21 3.63 -12.89 3.75
N THR A 22 2.77 -12.12 3.08
CA THR A 22 2.39 -12.34 1.68
C THR A 22 2.50 -11.05 0.88
N CYS A 23 2.96 -11.18 -0.37
CA CYS A 23 3.01 -10.07 -1.32
C CYS A 23 1.58 -9.62 -1.64
N ILE A 24 1.28 -8.34 -1.38
CA ILE A 24 -0.05 -7.76 -1.68
C ILE A 24 -0.49 -7.92 -3.15
N TRP A 25 0.47 -7.98 -4.09
CA TRP A 25 0.18 -7.99 -5.53
C TRP A 25 0.04 -9.39 -6.13
N CYS A 26 0.93 -10.31 -5.80
CA CYS A 26 0.95 -11.65 -6.41
C CYS A 26 0.57 -12.78 -5.46
N GLY A 27 0.32 -12.47 -4.18
CA GLY A 27 -0.07 -13.45 -3.15
C GLY A 27 1.05 -14.42 -2.72
N ARG A 28 2.24 -14.38 -3.33
CA ARG A 28 3.37 -15.23 -2.93
C ARG A 28 3.74 -14.98 -1.47
N ALA A 29 4.05 -16.05 -0.75
CA ALA A 29 4.66 -15.98 0.56
C ALA A 29 6.01 -15.26 0.49
N LEU A 30 6.24 -14.37 1.46
CA LEU A 30 7.49 -13.67 1.65
C LEU A 30 8.34 -14.50 2.59
N THR A 31 9.51 -14.92 2.11
CA THR A 31 10.46 -15.79 2.80
C THR A 31 11.87 -15.23 2.66
N GLU A 32 12.88 -15.91 3.18
CA GLU A 32 14.27 -15.51 2.97
C GLU A 32 14.66 -15.47 1.47
N GLN A 33 14.13 -16.39 0.66
CA GLN A 33 14.36 -16.46 -0.79
C GLN A 33 13.50 -15.46 -1.58
N VAL A 34 12.37 -15.04 -1.01
CA VAL A 34 11.49 -14.02 -1.59
C VAL A 34 11.34 -12.89 -0.56
N PRO A 35 12.40 -12.07 -0.39
CA PRO A 35 12.43 -11.10 0.70
C PRO A 35 11.32 -10.07 0.54
N ALA A 36 10.72 -9.71 1.68
CA ALA A 36 9.77 -8.62 1.75
C ALA A 36 10.47 -7.29 1.42
N THR A 37 9.77 -6.42 0.72
CA THR A 37 10.18 -5.05 0.45
C THR A 37 9.07 -4.10 0.85
N THR A 38 9.44 -2.91 1.31
CA THR A 38 8.47 -1.84 1.61
C THR A 38 7.93 -1.26 0.31
N GLU A 39 6.63 -1.42 0.11
CA GLU A 39 5.85 -0.83 -0.98
C GLU A 39 5.07 0.38 -0.46
N HIS A 40 5.21 1.53 -1.13
CA HIS A 40 4.45 2.75 -0.82
C HIS A 40 3.20 2.79 -1.67
N VAL A 41 2.05 2.42 -1.11
CA VAL A 41 0.80 2.29 -1.87
C VAL A 41 0.47 3.56 -2.65
N VAL A 42 0.50 4.72 -1.98
CA VAL A 42 0.61 6.02 -2.64
C VAL A 42 2.08 6.32 -2.87
N PRO A 43 2.54 6.43 -4.13
CA PRO A 43 3.96 6.68 -4.42
C PRO A 43 4.44 8.01 -3.83
N ARG A 44 5.69 8.05 -3.35
CA ARG A 44 6.32 9.27 -2.82
C ARG A 44 6.32 10.43 -3.82
N VAL A 45 6.50 10.14 -5.12
CA VAL A 45 6.44 11.15 -6.20
C VAL A 45 5.06 11.83 -6.29
N LYS A 46 3.98 11.13 -5.89
CA LYS A 46 2.61 11.67 -5.78
C LYS A 46 2.32 12.29 -4.40
N GLY A 47 3.32 12.38 -3.53
CA GLY A 47 3.21 12.97 -2.19
C GLY A 47 2.89 11.97 -1.08
N GLY A 48 2.89 10.65 -1.35
CA GLY A 48 2.64 9.64 -0.32
C GLY A 48 3.70 9.68 0.79
N PRO A 49 3.29 9.70 2.07
CA PRO A 49 4.22 9.74 3.18
C PRO A 49 4.85 8.36 3.46
N SER A 50 6.03 8.34 4.07
CA SER A 50 6.64 7.11 4.61
C SER A 50 6.07 6.79 5.98
N TRP A 51 4.77 6.50 6.02
CA TRP A 51 4.04 6.14 7.23
C TRP A 51 3.62 4.68 7.16
N LEU A 52 3.45 4.03 8.30
CA LEU A 52 3.00 2.64 8.37
C LEU A 52 1.65 2.46 7.66
N GLU A 53 0.77 3.47 7.70
CA GLU A 53 -0.54 3.46 7.01
C GLU A 53 -0.43 3.58 5.48
N ASN A 54 0.73 3.91 4.91
CA ASN A 54 0.97 3.94 3.46
C ASN A 54 1.92 2.82 2.99
N GLU A 55 2.42 2.01 3.91
CA GLU A 55 3.45 1.01 3.64
C GLU A 55 2.88 -0.41 3.81
N VAL A 56 3.14 -1.27 2.82
CA VAL A 56 2.75 -2.69 2.80
C VAL A 56 3.93 -3.55 2.37
N ALA A 57 3.83 -4.86 2.59
CA ALA A 57 4.82 -5.81 2.13
C ALA A 57 4.54 -6.26 0.68
N ALA A 58 5.56 -6.17 -0.18
CA ALA A 58 5.55 -6.72 -1.53
C ALA A 58 6.86 -7.43 -1.83
N CYS A 59 6.85 -8.43 -2.72
CA CYS A 59 8.09 -9.02 -3.21
C CYS A 59 8.82 -8.05 -4.14
N GLY A 60 10.15 -8.17 -4.24
CA GLY A 60 10.97 -7.26 -5.05
C GLY A 60 10.56 -7.17 -6.52
N ARG A 61 10.11 -8.28 -7.11
CA ARG A 61 9.59 -8.30 -8.50
C ARG A 61 8.38 -7.38 -8.67
N CYS A 62 7.33 -7.58 -7.88
CA CYS A 62 6.08 -6.82 -8.04
C CYS A 62 6.29 -5.34 -7.69
N ASN A 63 7.07 -5.06 -6.65
CA ASN A 63 7.40 -3.68 -6.26
C ASN A 63 8.17 -2.95 -7.37
N GLY A 64 9.16 -3.63 -7.98
CA GLY A 64 9.94 -3.10 -9.10
C GLY A 64 9.10 -2.88 -10.37
N GLU A 65 8.29 -3.86 -10.76
CA GLU A 65 7.44 -3.76 -11.96
C GLU A 65 6.36 -2.68 -11.85
N ARG A 66 5.81 -2.46 -10.64
CA ARG A 66 4.80 -1.41 -10.42
C ARG A 66 5.37 -0.01 -10.68
N GLY A 67 6.57 0.27 -10.19
CA GLY A 67 7.23 1.56 -10.28
C GLY A 67 6.40 2.70 -9.68
N HIS A 68 5.88 3.60 -10.52
CA HIS A 68 5.05 4.74 -10.11
C HIS A 68 3.60 4.63 -10.57
N THR A 69 3.20 3.46 -11.08
CA THR A 69 1.84 3.16 -11.53
C THR A 69 0.87 3.32 -10.38
N ALA A 70 -0.33 3.83 -10.66
CA ALA A 70 -1.33 4.03 -9.63
C ALA A 70 -1.74 2.69 -8.99
N PRO A 71 -1.97 2.64 -7.67
CA PRO A 71 -2.19 1.36 -6.99
C PRO A 71 -3.42 0.61 -7.51
N VAL A 72 -4.50 1.31 -7.87
CA VAL A 72 -5.71 0.67 -8.42
C VAL A 72 -5.49 0.20 -9.87
N GLU A 73 -4.74 0.95 -10.66
CA GLU A 73 -4.35 0.56 -12.02
C GLU A 73 -3.43 -0.67 -12.00
N TRP A 74 -2.50 -0.72 -11.05
CA TRP A 74 -1.62 -1.86 -10.88
C TRP A 74 -2.35 -3.10 -10.36
N LEU A 75 -3.31 -2.91 -9.45
CA LEU A 75 -4.24 -3.96 -9.05
C LEU A 75 -4.97 -4.54 -10.28
N GLU A 76 -5.48 -3.69 -11.16
CA GLU A 76 -6.15 -4.12 -12.40
C GLU A 76 -5.22 -4.92 -13.31
N GLU A 77 -3.96 -4.50 -13.47
CA GLU A 77 -2.94 -5.27 -14.20
C GLU A 77 -2.67 -6.62 -13.53
N CYS A 78 -2.54 -6.68 -12.20
CA CYS A 78 -2.32 -7.93 -11.47
C CYS A 78 -3.48 -8.90 -11.69
N LEU A 79 -4.73 -8.43 -11.58
CA LEU A 79 -5.91 -9.24 -11.83
C LEU A 79 -5.98 -9.71 -13.28
N ARG A 80 -5.63 -8.85 -14.26
CA ARG A 80 -5.53 -9.25 -15.68
C ARG A 80 -4.48 -10.33 -15.92
N ARG A 81 -3.40 -10.36 -15.13
CA ARG A 81 -2.38 -11.42 -15.16
C ARG A 81 -2.79 -12.71 -14.43
N GLY A 82 -3.98 -12.74 -13.83
CA GLY A 82 -4.45 -13.86 -13.01
C GLY A 82 -3.76 -13.94 -11.64
N TRP A 83 -3.15 -12.85 -11.17
CA TRP A 83 -2.56 -12.81 -9.83
C TRP A 83 -3.63 -12.55 -8.77
N PRO A 84 -3.57 -13.23 -7.62
CA PRO A 84 -4.52 -13.04 -6.52
C PRO A 84 -4.14 -11.81 -5.70
N ALA A 85 -4.16 -10.63 -6.33
CA ALA A 85 -3.89 -9.37 -5.64
C ALA A 85 -4.92 -9.13 -4.54
N ASP A 86 -4.44 -8.73 -3.36
CA ASP A 86 -5.28 -8.51 -2.18
C ASP A 86 -5.96 -7.13 -2.25
N GLU A 87 -7.04 -7.06 -3.04
CA GLU A 87 -7.84 -5.85 -3.22
C GLU A 87 -8.43 -5.34 -1.89
N ALA A 88 -8.78 -6.24 -0.98
CA ALA A 88 -9.30 -5.88 0.33
C ALA A 88 -8.23 -5.20 1.20
N ARG A 89 -6.99 -5.72 1.23
CA ARG A 89 -5.87 -5.07 1.91
C ARG A 89 -5.56 -3.72 1.30
N LEU A 90 -5.56 -3.62 -0.03
CA LEU A 90 -5.34 -2.34 -0.70
C LEU A 90 -6.40 -1.29 -0.29
N ALA A 91 -7.67 -1.69 -0.26
CA ALA A 91 -8.77 -0.83 0.14
C ALA A 91 -8.62 -0.34 1.60
N ARG A 92 -8.29 -1.24 2.54
CA ARG A 92 -8.05 -0.90 3.94
C ARG A 92 -6.90 0.11 4.08
N VAL A 93 -5.77 -0.16 3.45
CA VAL A 93 -4.57 0.71 3.54
C VAL A 93 -4.85 2.11 3.01
N LEU A 94 -5.54 2.24 1.88
CA LEU A 94 -5.92 3.57 1.35
C LEU A 94 -6.91 4.29 2.28
N ALA A 95 -7.82 3.57 2.93
CA ALA A 95 -8.75 4.17 3.89
C ALA A 95 -8.04 4.63 5.17
N ASP A 96 -7.16 3.79 5.72
CA ASP A 96 -6.37 4.09 6.92
C ASP A 96 -5.44 5.28 6.67
N LEU A 97 -4.80 5.34 5.51
CA LEU A 97 -4.01 6.50 5.12
C LEU A 97 -4.85 7.78 5.04
N ALA A 98 -6.07 7.70 4.51
CA ALA A 98 -6.96 8.85 4.42
C ALA A 98 -7.36 9.35 5.82
N ALA A 99 -7.68 8.44 6.73
CA ALA A 99 -7.97 8.76 8.12
C ALA A 99 -6.74 9.38 8.82
N ALA A 100 -5.56 8.79 8.65
CA ALA A 100 -4.32 9.32 9.21
C ALA A 100 -3.99 10.72 8.69
N ILE A 101 -4.20 10.98 7.39
CA ILE A 101 -4.03 12.33 6.81
C ILE A 101 -5.05 13.32 7.36
N ALA A 102 -6.30 12.90 7.58
CA ALA A 102 -7.33 13.76 8.16
C ALA A 102 -6.99 14.18 9.60
N VAL A 103 -6.37 13.27 10.39
CA VAL A 103 -5.95 13.55 11.77
C VAL A 103 -4.64 14.33 11.84
N ARG A 104 -3.59 13.87 11.14
CA ARG A 104 -2.23 14.43 11.23
C ARG A 104 -2.04 15.68 10.37
N GLY A 105 -2.82 15.85 9.31
CA GLY A 105 -2.67 16.94 8.36
C GLY A 105 -1.39 16.85 7.50
N GLY A 106 -1.01 17.99 6.88
CA GLY A 106 0.26 18.15 6.16
C GLY A 106 0.37 17.53 4.76
N GLN A 107 -0.40 16.49 4.43
CA GLN A 107 -0.29 15.76 3.16
C GLN A 107 -1.17 16.32 2.02
N ARG A 108 -1.11 17.65 1.80
CA ARG A 108 -1.98 18.33 0.81
C ARG A 108 -1.82 17.79 -0.62
N LYS A 109 -0.62 17.35 -1.00
CA LYS A 109 -0.33 16.78 -2.33
C LYS A 109 -0.92 15.38 -2.51
N ALA A 110 -0.88 14.54 -1.47
CA ALA A 110 -1.35 13.16 -1.53
C ALA A 110 -2.88 13.06 -1.54
N ARG A 111 -3.56 13.96 -0.83
CA ARG A 111 -5.01 13.85 -0.55
C ARG A 111 -5.87 13.74 -1.82
N PRO A 112 -5.77 14.61 -2.83
CA PRO A 112 -6.60 14.48 -4.04
C PRO A 112 -6.34 13.18 -4.81
N TYR A 113 -5.07 12.75 -4.83
CA TYR A 113 -4.67 11.50 -5.45
C TYR A 113 -5.29 10.31 -4.72
N LEU A 114 -5.15 10.25 -3.40
CA LEU A 114 -5.72 9.22 -2.54
C LEU A 114 -7.24 9.10 -2.69
N GLU A 115 -7.95 10.23 -2.62
CA GLU A 115 -9.40 10.28 -2.81
C GLU A 115 -9.81 9.75 -4.20
N SER A 116 -9.01 10.02 -5.24
CA SER A 116 -9.26 9.47 -6.58
C SER A 116 -9.14 7.95 -6.63
N GLN A 117 -8.18 7.37 -5.90
CA GLN A 117 -7.98 5.92 -5.84
C GLN A 117 -9.10 5.25 -5.04
N LEU A 118 -9.50 5.81 -3.90
CA LEU A 118 -10.64 5.33 -3.12
C LEU A 118 -11.94 5.35 -3.92
N ARG A 119 -12.19 6.42 -4.70
CA ARG A 119 -13.35 6.47 -5.60
C ARG A 119 -13.31 5.37 -6.67
N ARG A 120 -12.14 5.05 -7.22
CA ARG A 120 -11.99 3.95 -8.19
C ARG A 120 -12.31 2.61 -7.55
N LEU A 121 -11.81 2.32 -6.35
CA LEU A 121 -12.13 1.07 -5.63
C LEU A 121 -13.60 0.92 -5.28
N ARG A 122 -14.26 2.01 -4.83
CA ARG A 122 -15.73 1.98 -4.58
C ARG A 122 -16.51 1.61 -5.84
N ARG A 123 -16.15 2.17 -7.00
CA ARG A 123 -16.80 1.82 -8.28
C ARG A 123 -16.57 0.38 -8.71
N ARG A 124 -15.50 -0.25 -8.23
CA ARG A 124 -15.22 -1.68 -8.44
C ARG A 124 -15.98 -2.60 -7.49
N GLY A 125 -16.61 -2.05 -6.44
CA GLY A 125 -17.31 -2.83 -5.40
C GLY A 125 -16.42 -3.29 -4.24
N ALA A 126 -15.15 -2.87 -4.18
CA ALA A 126 -14.19 -3.31 -3.17
C ALA A 126 -14.30 -2.58 -1.81
N LEU A 127 -14.99 -1.45 -1.78
CA LEU A 127 -15.37 -0.73 -0.56
C LEU A 127 -16.89 -0.72 -0.53
N ALA A 128 -17.50 -1.41 0.43
CA ALA A 128 -18.93 -1.29 0.67
C ALA A 128 -19.30 0.18 0.94
N ALA A 129 -20.50 0.59 0.47
CA ALA A 129 -21.00 1.96 0.57
C ALA A 129 -21.10 2.45 2.02
#